data_AF-A0A628V8X7-F1
#
_entry.id   AF-A0A628V8X7-F1
#
_cell.length_a   1.000
_cell.length_b   1.000
_cell.length_c   1.000
_cell.angle_alpha   90.00
_cell.angle_beta   90.00
_cell.angle_gamma   90.00
#
_symmetry.space_group_name_H-M   'P 1'
#
loop_
_entity.id
_entity.type
_entity.pdbx_description
1 polymer ?
#
loop_
_entity_poly.entity_id
_entity_poly.type
_entity_poly.pdbx_seq_one_letter_code
_entity_poly.pdbx_strand_id
1 'polypeptide(L)' 'MSVYIDVCRVIGRTVIVLKEAGQPVTQDRIKVMLQMHSEQNSDAYMSNIYATAQDVLTWN' A
#
# COMPACT_ATOMS: atom_id res chain seq x y z
N MET A 1 -11.48 4.77 12.96
CA MET A 1 -10.14 4.23 12.62
C MET A 1 -9.26 5.42 12.24
N SER A 2 -8.00 5.48 12.66
CA SER A 2 -7.11 6.60 12.31
C SER A 2 -6.44 6.33 10.96
N VAL A 3 -6.30 7.35 10.12
CA VAL A 3 -5.59 7.29 8.82
C VAL A 3 -4.21 6.64 8.97
N TYR A 4 -3.48 6.94 10.06
CA TYR A 4 -2.20 6.32 10.36
C TYR A 4 -2.27 4.79 10.42
N ILE A 5 -3.27 4.24 11.13
CA ILE A 5 -3.44 2.79 11.30
C ILE A 5 -3.74 2.14 9.95
N ASP A 6 -4.60 2.74 9.15
CA ASP A 6 -5.00 2.18 7.86
C ASP A 6 -3.84 2.23 6.84
N VAL A 7 -3.06 3.32 6.83
CA VAL A 7 -1.83 3.44 6.02
C VAL A 7 -0.82 2.35 6.40
N CYS A 8 -0.49 2.21 7.69
CA CYS A 8 0.40 1.15 8.15
C CYS A 8 -0.13 -0.25 7.78
N ARG A 9 -1.44 -0.45 7.86
CA ARG A 9 -2.07 -1.73 7.56
C ARG A 9 -1.99 -2.09 6.09
N VAL A 10 -2.25 -1.16 5.16
CA VAL A 10 -2.15 -1.46 3.72
C VAL A 10 -0.71 -1.72 3.30
N ILE A 11 0.27 -0.99 3.85
CA ILE A 11 1.70 -1.24 3.61
C ILE A 11 2.08 -2.63 4.14
N GLY A 12 1.73 -2.93 5.39
CA GLY A 12 2.04 -4.22 6.01
C GLY A 12 1.40 -5.41 5.27
N ARG A 13 0.17 -5.27 4.79
CA ARG A 13 -0.50 -6.28 3.96
C ARG A 13 0.23 -6.50 2.64
N THR A 14 0.60 -5.43 1.94
CA THR A 14 1.37 -5.53 0.69
C THR A 14 2.69 -6.26 0.90
N VAL A 15 3.40 -5.97 2.00
CA VAL A 15 4.64 -6.69 2.36
C VAL A 15 4.40 -8.19 2.56
N ILE A 16 3.34 -8.57 3.27
CA ILE A 16 2.98 -9.98 3.48
C ILE A 16 2.67 -10.66 2.15
N VAL A 17 1.84 -10.04 1.30
CA VAL A 17 1.47 -10.60 -0.01
C VAL A 17 2.69 -10.82 -0.90
N LEU A 18 3.62 -9.86 -0.95
CA LEU A 18 4.87 -10.01 -1.70
C LEU A 18 5.71 -11.18 -1.16
N LYS A 19 5.83 -11.30 0.16
CA LYS A 19 6.58 -12.39 0.80
C LYS A 19 5.97 -13.76 0.51
N GLU A 20 4.65 -13.88 0.63
CA GLU A 20 3.92 -15.13 0.35
C GLU A 20 4.00 -15.52 -1.13
N ALA A 21 4.06 -14.55 -2.04
CA ALA A 21 4.26 -14.76 -3.47
C ALA A 21 5.73 -15.03 -3.87
N GLY A 22 6.65 -15.11 -2.90
CA GLY A 22 8.09 -15.26 -3.17
C GLY A 22 8.70 -14.08 -3.94
N GLN A 23 8.03 -12.92 -3.94
CA GLN A 23 8.50 -11.71 -4.60
C GLN A 23 9.43 -10.91 -3.68
N PRO A 24 10.43 -10.20 -4.23
CA PRO A 24 11.24 -9.28 -3.45
C PRO A 24 10.39 -8.18 -2.80
N VAL A 25 10.62 -7.94 -1.50
CA VAL A 25 10.00 -6.84 -0.76
C VAL A 25 10.87 -5.60 -0.92
N THR A 26 10.64 -4.86 -2.00
CA THR A 26 11.30 -3.56 -2.27
C THR A 26 10.28 -2.44 -2.28
N GLN A 27 10.73 -1.20 -2.04
CA GLN A 27 9.88 -0.02 -2.07
C GLN A 27 9.10 0.11 -3.40
N ASP A 28 9.76 -0.12 -4.53
CA ASP A 28 9.12 -0.07 -5.85
C ASP A 28 8.03 -1.14 -6.00
N ARG A 29 8.28 -2.37 -5.54
CA ARG A 29 7.28 -3.45 -5.60
C ARG A 29 6.10 -3.19 -4.68
N ILE A 30 6.34 -2.61 -3.51
CA ILE A 30 5.27 -2.20 -2.61
C ILE A 30 4.42 -1.11 -3.27
N LYS A 31 5.05 -0.10 -3.89
CA LYS A 31 4.34 0.97 -4.62
C LYS A 31 3.45 0.44 -5.75
N VAL A 32 4.00 -0.41 -6.61
CA VAL A 32 3.25 -1.03 -7.73
C VAL A 32 2.03 -1.78 -7.19
N MET A 33 2.22 -2.58 -6.14
CA MET A 33 1.12 -3.36 -5.58
C MET A 33 0.08 -2.49 -4.88
N LEU A 34 0.46 -1.40 -4.19
CA LEU A 34 -0.49 -0.43 -3.65
C LEU A 34 -1.29 0.27 -4.75
N GLN A 35 -0.65 0.64 -5.85
CA GLN A 35 -1.32 1.25 -7.01
C GLN A 35 -2.35 0.30 -7.62
N MET A 36 -1.98 -0.96 -7.88
CA MET A 36 -2.91 -1.98 -8.39
C MET A 36 -4.13 -2.16 -7.50
N HIS A 37 -3.94 -2.21 -6.18
CA HIS A 37 -5.06 -2.32 -5.23
C HIS A 37 -5.92 -1.06 -5.20
N SER A 38 -5.32 0.12 -5.38
CA SER A 38 -6.07 1.38 -5.46
C SER A 38 -6.93 1.44 -6.72
N GLU A 39 -6.41 1.04 -7.88
CA GLU A 39 -7.14 1.02 -9.15
C GLU A 39 -8.32 0.04 -9.16
N GLN A 40 -8.22 -1.03 -8.35
CA GLN A 40 -9.28 -2.03 -8.18
C GLN A 40 -10.31 -1.65 -7.11
N ASN A 41 -10.10 -0.54 -6.38
CA ASN A 41 -10.95 -0.16 -5.27
C ASN A 41 -11.81 1.06 -5.61
N SER A 42 -13.13 0.91 -5.51
CA SER A 42 -14.09 2.00 -5.76
C SER A 42 -14.38 2.87 -4.53
N ASP A 43 -13.83 2.50 -3.36
CA ASP A 43 -14.00 3.26 -2.13
C ASP A 43 -13.04 4.46 -2.12
N ALA A 44 -13.63 5.67 -2.06
CA ALA A 44 -12.89 6.93 -2.06
C ALA A 44 -12.00 7.11 -0.81
N TYR A 45 -12.44 6.63 0.35
CA TYR A 45 -11.62 6.65 1.56
C TYR A 45 -10.41 5.75 1.39
N MET A 46 -10.62 4.51 0.92
CA MET A 46 -9.50 3.58 0.69
C MET A 46 -8.54 4.07 -0.39
N SER A 47 -9.06 4.70 -1.45
CA SER A 47 -8.23 5.35 -2.48
C SER A 47 -7.29 6.39 -1.87
N ASN A 48 -7.80 7.23 -0.95
CA ASN A 48 -6.98 8.19 -0.22
C ASN A 48 -5.94 7.52 0.70
N ILE A 49 -6.28 6.39 1.33
CA ILE A 49 -5.31 5.61 2.13
C ILE A 49 -4.19 5.05 1.25
N TYR A 50 -4.50 4.49 0.07
CA TYR A 50 -3.48 3.97 -0.84
C TYR A 50 -2.57 5.08 -1.39
N ALA A 51 -3.13 6.25 -1.73
CA ALA A 51 -2.34 7.42 -2.14
C ALA A 51 -1.40 7.88 -1.01
N THR A 52 -1.94 8.05 0.19
CA THR A 52 -1.14 8.45 1.37
C THR A 52 -0.02 7.44 1.66
N ALA A 53 -0.28 6.14 1.51
CA ALA A 53 0.74 5.11 1.69
C ALA A 53 1.88 5.21 0.65
N GLN A 54 1.57 5.57 -0.60
CA GLN A 54 2.58 5.80 -1.63
C GLN A 54 3.42 7.05 -1.35
N ASP A 55 2.80 8.11 -0.84
CA ASP A 55 3.50 9.35 -0.44
C ASP A 55 4.47 9.09 0.71
N VAL A 56 4.02 8.38 1.76
CA VAL A 56 4.86 8.00 2.90
C VAL A 56 6.07 7.17 2.45
N LEU A 57 5.89 6.26 1.50
CA LEU A 57 6.99 5.49 0.94
C LEU A 57 7.94 6.33 0.08
N THR A 58 7.55 7.51 -0.38
CA THR A 58 8.36 8.39 -1.23
C THR A 58 9.02 9.51 -0.44
N TRP A 59 8.59 9.73 0.81
CA TRP A 59 9.17 10.72 1.70
C TRP A 59 10.59 10.28 2.10
N ASN A 60 11.58 10.99 1.54
CA ASN A 60 13.00 10.83 1.79
C ASN A 60 13.55 12.14 2.34
#